data_AF-A0A7G1Q9Z7-F1
#
_entry.id   AF-A0A7G1Q9Z7-F1
#
_cell.length_a   1.000
_cell.length_b   1.000
_cell.length_c   1.000
_cell.angle_alpha   90.00
_cell.angle_beta   90.00
_cell.angle_gamma   90.00
#
_symmetry.space_group_name_H-M   'P 1'
#
loop_
_entity.id
_entity.type
_entity.pdbx_description
1 polymer ?
#
loop_
_entity_poly.entity_id
_entity_poly.type
_entity_poly.pdbx_seq_one_letter_code
_entity_poly.pdbx_strand_id
1 'polypeptide(L)'
;MSVANKAIPSLSGVYKAPLLIGSILITGGLSLLIWLGWSLLHPTSSEGAPYQYQKVAEGKIEDFSDLEDLKNYENLGISILKYELTAEKVQKTPLAEFYTGTRDKKDSPVLLLWKNNLREPIITITSGAKDLNDLAQAVIQHVPKTGMVLSWWDTSRRLNLLTDITTLFHTNNIAEPIIIPGPWTNQSKGIRKFENEFWQVSDSNKERKQLGDLVDAFLADETTGVSMLRSFTKNKDVYIVVHYSDIYKIGVMEPNRLGIGFKDFPNQGQTHALIPHVKEWVEKNGYTSYLVERLDKDVIRAYFLTDNSSKDTLIAKMLPFNSSNPARLQELRLLAQYGGYWVYSLPMDSNK
;
A
#
# COMPACT_ATOMS: atom_id res chain seq x y z
N MET A 1 -94.90 9.29 41.39
CA MET A 1 -94.12 8.63 42.46
C MET A 1 -93.33 7.49 41.84
N SER A 2 -92.02 7.65 41.67
CA SER A 2 -91.07 6.53 41.53
C SER A 2 -89.71 7.05 41.99
N VAL A 3 -89.08 6.29 42.88
CA VAL A 3 -87.97 6.69 43.75
C VAL A 3 -86.66 6.69 42.97
N ALA A 4 -85.90 7.79 43.04
CA ALA A 4 -84.57 7.90 42.47
C ALA A 4 -83.56 7.09 43.31
N ASN A 5 -82.96 6.07 42.72
CA ASN A 5 -81.84 5.33 43.32
C ASN A 5 -80.52 6.05 43.00
N LYS A 6 -79.78 6.43 44.05
CA LYS A 6 -78.47 7.08 43.98
C LYS A 6 -77.40 5.99 43.86
N ALA A 7 -76.71 5.90 42.71
CA ALA A 7 -75.57 5.01 42.55
C ALA A 7 -74.30 5.65 43.14
N ILE A 8 -73.58 4.90 43.97
CA ILE A 8 -72.26 5.25 44.52
C ILE A 8 -71.19 4.92 43.45
N PRO A 9 -70.23 5.80 43.15
CA PRO A 9 -69.16 5.48 42.22
C PRO A 9 -68.14 4.51 42.86
N SER A 10 -67.84 3.43 42.16
CA SER A 10 -66.86 2.40 42.55
C SER A 10 -65.42 2.93 42.47
N LEU A 11 -64.70 2.91 43.59
CA LEU A 11 -63.24 3.08 43.62
C LEU A 11 -62.56 1.83 43.04
N SER A 12 -62.24 1.83 41.74
CA SER A 12 -61.42 0.77 41.14
C SER A 12 -60.43 1.24 40.08
N GLY A 13 -60.09 2.54 40.06
CA GLY A 13 -59.25 3.13 39.01
C GLY A 13 -57.79 3.44 39.38
N VAL A 14 -57.41 3.49 40.67
CA VAL A 14 -56.20 4.23 41.08
C VAL A 14 -54.95 3.37 41.34
N TYR A 15 -55.08 2.05 41.53
CA TYR A 15 -53.95 1.19 41.95
C TYR A 15 -53.14 0.52 40.82
N LYS A 16 -53.59 0.59 39.56
CA LYS A 16 -52.90 -0.09 38.44
C LYS A 16 -51.89 0.80 37.71
N ALA A 17 -52.13 2.11 37.65
CA ALA A 17 -51.24 3.06 36.98
C ALA A 17 -49.84 3.15 37.62
N PRO A 18 -49.66 3.28 38.95
CA PRO A 18 -48.31 3.39 39.54
C PRO A 18 -47.51 2.08 39.44
N LEU A 19 -48.18 0.93 39.46
CA LEU A 19 -47.56 -0.39 39.34
C LEU A 19 -47.07 -0.67 37.91
N LEU A 20 -47.83 -0.24 36.90
CA LEU A 20 -47.41 -0.29 35.49
C LEU A 20 -46.24 0.67 35.21
N ILE A 21 -46.30 1.90 35.73
CA ILE A 21 -45.21 2.87 35.59
C ILE A 21 -43.94 2.35 36.27
N GLY A 22 -44.05 1.80 37.49
CA GLY A 22 -42.91 1.19 38.20
C GLY A 22 -42.30 0.01 37.43
N SER A 23 -43.13 -0.85 36.84
CA SER A 23 -42.67 -2.01 36.05
C SER A 23 -41.95 -1.58 34.76
N ILE A 24 -42.44 -0.52 34.10
CA ILE A 24 -41.78 0.06 32.91
C ILE A 24 -40.44 0.69 33.28
N LEU A 25 -40.36 1.41 34.41
CA LEU A 25 -39.11 2.00 34.89
C LEU A 25 -38.06 0.96 35.26
N ILE A 26 -38.47 -0.12 35.94
CA ILE A 26 -37.56 -1.21 36.31
C ILE A 26 -37.06 -1.95 35.06
N THR A 27 -37.97 -2.29 34.14
CA THR A 27 -37.61 -3.00 32.90
C THR A 27 -36.76 -2.13 31.98
N GLY A 28 -37.07 -0.84 31.88
CA GLY A 28 -36.27 0.14 31.15
C GLY A 28 -34.88 0.34 31.77
N GLY A 29 -34.79 0.41 33.10
CA GLY A 29 -33.53 0.51 33.84
C GLY A 29 -32.65 -0.73 33.67
N LEU A 30 -33.23 -1.93 33.76
CA LEU A 30 -32.53 -3.18 33.49
C LEU A 30 -32.06 -3.29 32.04
N SER A 31 -32.88 -2.84 31.08
CA SER A 31 -32.50 -2.81 29.66
C SER A 31 -31.34 -1.85 29.40
N LEU A 32 -31.33 -0.68 30.05
CA LEU A 32 -30.23 0.26 29.99
C LEU A 32 -28.96 -0.30 30.65
N LEU A 33 -29.07 -1.03 31.77
CA LEU A 33 -27.92 -1.68 32.41
C LEU A 33 -27.36 -2.84 31.58
N ILE A 34 -28.23 -3.62 30.92
CA ILE A 34 -27.82 -4.67 29.97
C ILE A 34 -27.15 -4.03 28.75
N TRP A 35 -27.70 -2.95 28.21
CA TRP A 35 -27.08 -2.20 27.11
C TRP A 35 -25.76 -1.55 27.51
N LEU A 36 -25.67 -0.99 28.72
CA LEU A 36 -24.45 -0.39 29.25
C LEU A 36 -23.39 -1.46 29.53
N GLY A 37 -23.77 -2.61 30.09
CA GLY A 37 -22.90 -3.77 30.28
C GLY A 37 -22.42 -4.34 28.95
N TRP A 38 -23.31 -4.46 27.96
CA TRP A 38 -22.96 -4.87 26.60
C TRP A 38 -22.03 -3.87 25.92
N SER A 39 -22.27 -2.57 26.06
CA SER A 39 -21.44 -1.48 25.52
C SER A 39 -20.08 -1.37 26.20
N LEU A 40 -20.00 -1.65 27.52
CA LEU A 40 -18.74 -1.73 28.26
C LEU A 40 -17.91 -2.96 27.90
N LEU A 41 -18.58 -4.08 27.56
CA LEU A 41 -17.94 -5.32 27.09
C LEU A 41 -17.63 -5.28 25.59
N HIS A 42 -18.34 -4.47 24.81
CA HIS A 42 -18.14 -4.24 23.37
C HIS A 42 -17.97 -2.73 23.11
N PRO A 43 -16.86 -2.12 23.58
CA PRO A 43 -16.62 -0.70 23.34
C PRO A 43 -16.66 -0.44 21.83
N THR A 44 -17.55 0.46 21.39
CA THR A 44 -17.73 0.86 19.97
C THR A 44 -16.57 1.70 19.41
N SER A 45 -15.40 1.60 20.01
CA SER A 45 -14.17 2.30 19.63
C SER A 45 -13.03 1.29 19.52
N SER A 46 -12.59 1.02 18.28
CA SER A 46 -11.24 0.57 17.86
C SER A 46 -11.05 -0.76 17.10
N GLU A 47 -12.07 -1.63 16.91
CA GLU A 47 -11.78 -2.98 16.39
C GLU A 47 -11.68 -3.14 14.85
N GLY A 48 -12.29 -2.24 14.06
CA GLY A 48 -12.32 -2.34 12.60
C GLY A 48 -11.45 -1.32 11.87
N ALA A 49 -11.09 -1.62 10.62
CA ALA A 49 -10.53 -0.61 9.71
C ALA A 49 -11.53 0.56 9.54
N PRO A 50 -11.06 1.82 9.49
CA PRO A 50 -11.94 3.00 9.38
C PRO A 50 -12.46 3.23 7.96
N TYR A 51 -12.28 2.25 7.07
CA TYR A 51 -12.65 2.30 5.66
C TYR A 51 -13.10 0.91 5.18
N GLN A 52 -13.65 0.86 3.97
CA GLN A 52 -14.03 -0.36 3.28
C GLN A 52 -13.61 -0.31 1.82
N TYR A 53 -13.45 -1.49 1.22
CA TYR A 53 -13.27 -1.65 -0.22
C TYR A 53 -14.60 -2.04 -0.86
N GLN A 54 -15.09 -1.19 -1.77
CA GLN A 54 -16.30 -1.46 -2.53
C GLN A 54 -15.91 -1.86 -3.95
N LYS A 55 -16.29 -3.08 -4.37
CA LYS A 55 -16.18 -3.47 -5.78
C LYS A 55 -17.17 -2.65 -6.59
N VAL A 56 -16.67 -1.89 -7.57
CA VAL A 56 -17.50 -1.02 -8.40
C VAL A 56 -17.61 -1.50 -9.85
N ALA A 57 -16.64 -2.29 -10.32
CA ALA A 57 -16.70 -2.88 -11.65
C ALA A 57 -15.86 -4.17 -11.74
N GLU A 58 -16.15 -4.97 -12.75
CA GLU A 58 -15.47 -6.22 -13.10
C GLU A 58 -15.43 -6.34 -14.62
N GLY A 59 -14.29 -6.76 -15.18
CA GLY A 59 -14.09 -6.81 -16.63
C GLY A 59 -12.70 -7.31 -16.97
N LYS A 60 -12.18 -6.85 -18.12
CA LYS A 60 -10.83 -7.11 -18.62
C LYS A 60 -10.04 -5.81 -18.73
N ILE A 61 -8.77 -5.89 -19.12
CA ILE A 61 -7.88 -4.72 -19.22
C ILE A 61 -8.46 -3.65 -20.15
N GLU A 62 -8.99 -4.07 -21.30
CA GLU A 62 -9.55 -3.19 -22.33
C GLU A 62 -10.81 -2.42 -21.89
N ASP A 63 -11.49 -2.87 -20.82
CA ASP A 63 -12.70 -2.24 -20.30
C ASP A 63 -12.40 -0.99 -19.44
N PHE A 64 -11.14 -0.76 -19.05
CA PHE A 64 -10.75 0.29 -18.12
C PHE A 64 -9.74 1.27 -18.74
N SER A 65 -10.15 2.53 -18.92
CA SER A 65 -9.29 3.58 -19.49
C SER A 65 -8.03 3.85 -18.65
N ASP A 66 -8.12 3.70 -17.32
CA ASP A 66 -6.96 3.86 -16.42
C ASP A 66 -5.88 2.77 -16.63
N LEU A 67 -6.21 1.68 -17.32
CA LEU A 67 -5.31 0.57 -17.64
C LEU A 67 -4.91 0.54 -19.13
N GLU A 68 -5.14 1.64 -19.86
CA GLU A 68 -4.88 1.71 -21.31
C GLU A 68 -3.43 1.35 -21.67
N ASP A 69 -2.45 1.76 -20.87
CA ASP A 69 -1.04 1.43 -21.11
C ASP A 69 -0.74 -0.08 -20.96
N LEU A 70 -1.64 -0.85 -20.34
CA LEU A 70 -1.50 -2.30 -20.16
C LEU A 70 -2.21 -3.13 -21.25
N LYS A 71 -2.80 -2.50 -22.28
CA LYS A 71 -3.50 -3.20 -23.38
C LYS A 71 -2.63 -4.25 -24.09
N ASN A 72 -1.31 -4.09 -24.10
CA ASN A 72 -0.37 -5.09 -24.63
C ASN A 72 -0.50 -6.48 -23.98
N TYR A 73 -1.13 -6.56 -22.80
CA TYR A 73 -1.30 -7.77 -22.01
C TYR A 73 -2.74 -8.32 -22.03
N GLU A 74 -3.65 -7.79 -22.87
CA GLU A 74 -5.06 -8.23 -22.95
C GLU A 74 -5.21 -9.73 -23.29
N ASN A 75 -4.29 -10.25 -24.10
CA ASN A 75 -4.28 -11.65 -24.53
C ASN A 75 -3.90 -12.64 -23.42
N LEU A 76 -3.47 -12.15 -22.23
CA LEU A 76 -3.14 -12.99 -21.08
C LEU A 76 -4.38 -13.49 -20.33
N GLY A 77 -5.59 -13.05 -20.72
CA GLY A 77 -6.84 -13.49 -20.09
C GLY A 77 -6.99 -13.03 -18.64
N ILE A 78 -6.36 -11.91 -18.27
CA ILE A 78 -6.39 -11.38 -16.90
C ILE A 78 -7.79 -10.82 -16.61
N SER A 79 -8.43 -11.36 -15.58
CA SER A 79 -9.69 -10.82 -15.04
C SER A 79 -9.38 -9.64 -14.12
N ILE A 80 -10.08 -8.52 -14.32
CA ILE A 80 -9.84 -7.27 -13.62
C ILE A 80 -11.03 -6.92 -12.74
N LEU A 81 -10.74 -6.52 -11.50
CA LEU A 81 -11.73 -5.96 -10.56
C LEU A 81 -11.31 -4.53 -10.20
N LYS A 82 -12.26 -3.60 -10.29
CA LYS A 82 -12.10 -2.22 -9.83
C LYS A 82 -12.72 -2.05 -8.45
N TYR A 83 -11.97 -1.43 -7.55
CA TYR A 83 -12.40 -1.11 -6.19
C TYR A 83 -12.26 0.38 -5.88
N GLU A 84 -13.13 0.84 -5.00
CA GLU A 84 -13.05 2.15 -4.35
C GLU A 84 -12.80 1.96 -2.85
N LEU A 85 -11.82 2.68 -2.31
CA LEU A 85 -11.60 2.82 -0.87
C LEU A 85 -12.47 3.96 -0.36
N THR A 86 -13.51 3.64 0.40
CA THR A 86 -14.42 4.63 0.99
C THR A 86 -14.27 4.67 2.51
N ALA A 87 -14.24 5.88 3.05
CA ALA A 87 -14.24 6.15 4.48
C ALA A 87 -15.24 7.28 4.76
N GLU A 88 -16.53 6.92 4.90
CA GLU A 88 -17.63 7.90 4.96
C GLU A 88 -17.47 8.94 6.08
N LYS A 89 -16.79 8.57 7.16
CA LYS A 89 -16.49 9.46 8.29
C LYS A 89 -15.41 10.51 7.98
N VAL A 90 -14.66 10.33 6.90
CA VAL A 90 -13.58 11.24 6.46
C VAL A 90 -14.10 12.19 5.38
N GLN A 91 -14.62 11.65 4.28
CA GLN A 91 -15.21 12.42 3.18
C GLN A 91 -16.18 11.55 2.37
N LYS A 92 -17.00 12.19 1.53
CA LYS A 92 -17.97 11.48 0.68
C LYS A 92 -17.37 10.81 -0.55
N THR A 93 -16.26 11.35 -1.06
CA THR A 93 -15.58 10.83 -2.25
C THR A 93 -14.59 9.72 -1.88
N PRO A 94 -14.35 8.72 -2.75
CA PRO A 94 -13.36 7.68 -2.49
C PRO A 94 -11.98 8.28 -2.17
N LEU A 95 -11.31 7.75 -1.15
CA LEU A 95 -9.95 8.18 -0.80
C LEU A 95 -8.91 7.62 -1.79
N ALA A 96 -9.20 6.45 -2.37
CA ALA A 96 -8.38 5.83 -3.40
C ALA A 96 -9.25 4.97 -4.32
N GLU A 97 -8.78 4.76 -5.54
CA GLU A 97 -9.31 3.81 -6.51
C GLU A 97 -8.20 2.83 -6.87
N PHE A 98 -8.51 1.55 -7.01
CA PHE A 98 -7.49 0.58 -7.37
C PHE A 98 -8.05 -0.59 -8.19
N TYR A 99 -7.14 -1.22 -8.92
CA TYR A 99 -7.43 -2.31 -9.82
C TYR A 99 -6.65 -3.54 -9.40
N THR A 100 -7.34 -4.68 -9.32
CA THR A 100 -6.69 -5.98 -9.10
C THR A 100 -6.84 -6.86 -10.33
N GLY A 101 -5.85 -7.73 -10.56
CA GLY A 101 -5.84 -8.69 -11.66
C GLY A 101 -5.58 -10.11 -11.18
N THR A 102 -6.22 -11.09 -11.82
CA THR A 102 -5.94 -12.53 -11.64
C THR A 102 -6.00 -13.28 -12.97
N ARG A 103 -5.23 -14.37 -13.11
CA ARG A 103 -5.33 -15.29 -14.26
C ARG A 103 -6.36 -16.40 -13.98
N ASP A 104 -6.38 -16.93 -12.76
CA ASP A 104 -7.42 -17.84 -12.26
C ASP A 104 -8.23 -17.19 -11.12
N LYS A 105 -9.49 -17.59 -10.94
CA LYS A 105 -10.33 -17.14 -9.81
C LYS A 105 -9.82 -17.60 -8.45
N LYS A 106 -8.99 -18.65 -8.41
CA LYS A 106 -8.37 -19.18 -7.18
C LYS A 106 -7.08 -18.46 -6.81
N ASP A 107 -6.50 -17.67 -7.72
CA ASP A 107 -5.28 -16.93 -7.44
C ASP A 107 -5.58 -15.76 -6.50
N SER A 108 -4.66 -15.47 -5.59
CA SER A 108 -4.76 -14.25 -4.78
C SER A 108 -4.69 -13.01 -5.69
N PRO A 109 -5.47 -11.96 -5.40
CA PRO A 109 -5.52 -10.77 -6.23
C PRO A 109 -4.17 -10.07 -6.31
N VAL A 110 -3.76 -9.64 -7.50
CA VAL A 110 -2.55 -8.84 -7.72
C VAL A 110 -2.96 -7.38 -7.89
N LEU A 111 -2.48 -6.49 -7.03
CA LEU A 111 -2.69 -5.05 -7.19
C LEU A 111 -1.96 -4.56 -8.46
N LEU A 112 -2.70 -4.09 -9.46
CA LEU A 112 -2.14 -3.57 -10.72
C LEU A 112 -1.89 -2.07 -10.67
N LEU A 113 -2.83 -1.32 -10.12
CA LEU A 113 -2.77 0.14 -10.04
C LEU A 113 -3.43 0.61 -8.75
N TRP A 114 -2.77 1.52 -8.04
CA TRP A 114 -3.33 2.25 -6.90
C TRP A 114 -3.32 3.75 -7.18
N LYS A 115 -4.51 4.34 -7.30
CA LYS A 115 -4.70 5.77 -7.52
C LYS A 115 -5.16 6.42 -6.23
N ASN A 116 -4.28 7.24 -5.65
CA ASN A 116 -4.61 7.98 -4.45
C ASN A 116 -5.33 9.28 -4.82
N ASN A 117 -6.49 9.52 -4.21
CA ASN A 117 -7.22 10.78 -4.35
C ASN A 117 -6.84 11.80 -3.24
N LEU A 118 -5.95 11.39 -2.34
CA LEU A 118 -5.32 12.24 -1.33
C LEU A 118 -3.88 12.58 -1.74
N ARG A 119 -3.36 13.68 -1.18
CA ARG A 119 -1.95 14.05 -1.37
C ARG A 119 -1.01 13.08 -0.64
N GLU A 120 -1.36 12.71 0.58
CA GLU A 120 -0.58 11.77 1.38
C GLU A 120 -0.95 10.33 1.01
N PRO A 121 0.03 9.44 0.74
CA PRO A 121 -0.19 8.01 0.55
C PRO A 121 -0.98 7.39 1.71
N ILE A 122 -1.98 6.60 1.38
CA ILE A 122 -2.73 5.78 2.32
C ILE A 122 -2.64 4.32 1.89
N ILE A 123 -2.46 3.43 2.87
CA ILE A 123 -2.35 1.97 2.74
C ILE A 123 -1.13 1.51 1.95
N THR A 124 -0.97 1.96 0.70
CA THR A 124 0.14 1.58 -0.18
C THR A 124 0.48 2.72 -1.15
N ILE A 125 1.58 2.51 -1.90
CA ILE A 125 2.03 3.37 -2.98
C ILE A 125 2.55 2.49 -4.12
N THR A 126 2.11 2.77 -5.34
CA THR A 126 2.50 2.02 -6.55
C THR A 126 2.90 2.98 -7.64
N SER A 127 3.61 2.47 -8.66
CA SER A 127 3.79 3.18 -9.92
C SER A 127 2.45 3.26 -10.68
N GLY A 128 2.41 4.13 -11.71
CA GLY A 128 1.30 4.17 -12.67
C GLY A 128 1.30 2.99 -13.65
N ALA A 129 0.21 2.85 -14.40
CA ALA A 129 0.03 1.79 -15.41
C ALA A 129 1.09 1.88 -16.51
N LYS A 130 1.40 3.09 -16.99
CA LYS A 130 2.48 3.33 -17.95
C LYS A 130 3.84 2.83 -17.47
N ASP A 131 4.24 3.22 -16.26
CA ASP A 131 5.53 2.82 -15.68
C ASP A 131 5.61 1.30 -15.49
N LEU A 132 4.48 0.67 -15.13
CA LEU A 132 4.39 -0.79 -15.05
C LEU A 132 4.52 -1.46 -16.42
N ASN A 133 3.87 -0.93 -17.46
CA ASN A 133 4.04 -1.43 -18.83
C ASN A 133 5.50 -1.34 -19.27
N ASP A 134 6.12 -0.18 -19.09
CA ASP A 134 7.50 0.06 -19.51
C ASP A 134 8.46 -0.87 -18.75
N LEU A 135 8.25 -1.09 -17.46
CA LEU A 135 9.00 -2.08 -16.67
C LEU A 135 8.81 -3.50 -17.22
N ALA A 136 7.58 -3.93 -17.49
CA ALA A 136 7.33 -5.28 -17.99
C ALA A 136 8.00 -5.50 -19.35
N GLN A 137 7.96 -4.50 -20.25
CA GLN A 137 8.68 -4.54 -21.53
C GLN A 137 10.20 -4.61 -21.34
N ALA A 138 10.75 -3.83 -20.42
CA ALA A 138 12.17 -3.87 -20.06
C ALA A 138 12.62 -5.25 -19.62
N VAL A 139 11.81 -5.86 -18.75
CA VAL A 139 12.08 -7.16 -18.17
C VAL A 139 11.99 -8.24 -19.27
N ILE A 140 11.01 -8.18 -20.17
CA ILE A 140 10.94 -9.05 -21.35
C ILE A 140 12.16 -8.89 -22.27
N GLN A 141 12.65 -7.66 -22.47
CA GLN A 141 13.74 -7.36 -23.39
C GLN A 141 15.12 -7.75 -22.83
N HIS A 142 15.36 -7.54 -21.54
CA HIS A 142 16.69 -7.61 -20.94
C HIS A 142 16.91 -8.81 -20.02
N VAL A 143 15.85 -9.45 -19.53
CA VAL A 143 15.95 -10.58 -18.60
C VAL A 143 15.71 -11.88 -19.37
N PRO A 144 16.69 -12.81 -19.42
CA PRO A 144 16.49 -14.12 -20.01
C PRO A 144 15.43 -14.89 -19.22
N LYS A 145 14.68 -15.77 -19.89
CA LYS A 145 13.61 -16.57 -19.24
C LYS A 145 14.09 -17.42 -18.06
N THR A 146 15.39 -17.75 -18.02
CA THR A 146 16.03 -18.51 -16.93
C THR A 146 16.49 -17.63 -15.77
N GLY A 147 16.51 -16.31 -15.96
CA GLY A 147 16.89 -15.33 -14.94
C GLY A 147 15.86 -15.21 -13.83
N MET A 148 16.30 -14.69 -12.68
CA MET A 148 15.42 -14.40 -11.55
C MET A 148 15.39 -12.89 -11.29
N VAL A 149 14.19 -12.33 -11.17
CA VAL A 149 14.00 -10.92 -10.79
C VAL A 149 13.78 -10.81 -9.28
N LEU A 150 14.62 -10.02 -8.62
CA LEU A 150 14.45 -9.55 -7.25
C LEU A 150 13.86 -8.13 -7.30
N SER A 151 12.68 -7.95 -6.73
CA SER A 151 12.01 -6.66 -6.63
C SER A 151 11.15 -6.61 -5.38
N TRP A 152 10.53 -5.46 -5.09
CA TRP A 152 9.52 -5.41 -4.05
C TRP A 152 8.41 -6.44 -4.31
N TRP A 153 7.81 -7.00 -3.25
CA TRP A 153 6.89 -8.13 -3.38
C TRP A 153 5.69 -7.84 -4.30
N ASP A 154 5.16 -6.61 -4.26
CA ASP A 154 4.03 -6.21 -5.10
C ASP A 154 4.45 -6.14 -6.59
N THR A 155 5.62 -5.57 -6.86
CA THR A 155 6.20 -5.47 -8.21
C THR A 155 6.57 -6.86 -8.75
N SER A 156 7.07 -7.76 -7.90
CA SER A 156 7.33 -9.17 -8.25
C SER A 156 6.05 -9.89 -8.69
N ARG A 157 4.93 -9.65 -7.98
CA ARG A 157 3.62 -10.22 -8.32
C ARG A 157 3.07 -9.63 -9.63
N ARG A 158 3.18 -8.31 -9.82
CA ARG A 158 2.78 -7.64 -11.09
C ARG A 158 3.57 -8.17 -12.28
N LEU A 159 4.89 -8.25 -12.15
CA LEU A 159 5.76 -8.80 -13.20
C LEU A 159 5.42 -10.24 -13.52
N ASN A 160 5.16 -11.08 -12.51
CA ASN A 160 4.75 -12.46 -12.74
C ASN A 160 3.36 -12.58 -13.39
N LEU A 161 2.45 -11.64 -13.10
CA LEU A 161 1.13 -11.60 -13.75
C LEU A 161 1.22 -11.16 -15.22
N LEU A 162 2.08 -10.19 -15.54
CA LEU A 162 2.18 -9.58 -16.87
C LEU A 162 3.21 -10.24 -17.78
N THR A 163 4.13 -11.02 -17.21
CA THR A 163 5.24 -11.66 -17.93
C THR A 163 5.36 -13.12 -17.53
N ASP A 164 6.19 -13.91 -18.23
CA ASP A 164 6.51 -15.29 -17.85
C ASP A 164 7.84 -15.38 -17.06
N ILE A 165 8.31 -14.26 -16.52
CA ILE A 165 9.61 -14.21 -15.83
C ILE A 165 9.45 -14.65 -14.37
N THR A 166 10.45 -15.41 -13.90
CA THR A 166 10.50 -15.89 -12.52
C THR A 166 10.86 -14.74 -11.59
N THR A 167 9.99 -14.47 -10.61
CA THR A 167 10.22 -13.46 -9.57
C THR A 167 10.33 -14.11 -8.19
N LEU A 168 11.01 -13.43 -7.25
CA LEU A 168 11.16 -13.93 -5.88
C LEU A 168 9.79 -14.15 -5.22
N PHE A 169 8.88 -13.17 -5.35
CA PHE A 169 7.54 -13.22 -4.79
C PHE A 169 6.49 -13.41 -5.90
N HIS A 170 6.15 -14.67 -6.20
CA HIS A 170 5.20 -15.01 -7.26
C HIS A 170 3.90 -15.64 -6.74
N THR A 171 3.87 -16.18 -5.51
CA THR A 171 2.73 -17.00 -5.06
C THR A 171 1.75 -16.25 -4.17
N ASN A 172 2.18 -15.76 -2.98
CA ASN A 172 1.25 -15.15 -2.04
C ASN A 172 1.50 -13.65 -1.88
N ASN A 173 0.46 -12.96 -1.40
CA ASN A 173 0.54 -11.57 -1.00
C ASN A 173 1.13 -11.46 0.42
N ILE A 174 1.85 -10.36 0.66
CA ILE A 174 2.44 -10.04 1.97
C ILE A 174 1.70 -8.88 2.64
N ALA A 175 1.19 -7.92 1.85
CA ALA A 175 0.50 -6.70 2.31
C ALA A 175 1.32 -5.82 3.28
N GLU A 176 2.64 -5.72 3.07
CA GLU A 176 3.54 -4.89 3.92
C GLU A 176 4.47 -3.96 3.10
N PRO A 177 4.80 -2.75 3.58
CA PRO A 177 4.18 -2.09 4.71
C PRO A 177 2.73 -1.68 4.40
N ILE A 178 1.97 -1.45 5.46
CA ILE A 178 0.72 -0.70 5.37
C ILE A 178 1.01 0.73 5.83
N ILE A 179 0.80 1.70 4.95
CA ILE A 179 0.97 3.12 5.24
C ILE A 179 -0.27 3.60 5.99
N ILE A 180 -0.17 3.73 7.32
CA ILE A 180 -1.29 4.12 8.18
C ILE A 180 -1.18 5.62 8.49
N PRO A 181 -2.13 6.45 8.05
CA PRO A 181 -2.17 7.87 8.39
C PRO A 181 -2.25 8.10 9.90
N GLY A 182 -1.70 9.21 10.37
CA GLY A 182 -1.69 9.58 11.80
C GLY A 182 -3.06 9.42 12.50
N PRO A 183 -4.17 9.93 11.92
CA PRO A 183 -5.51 9.80 12.51
C PRO A 183 -6.00 8.35 12.69
N TRP A 184 -5.39 7.37 11.99
CA TRP A 184 -5.80 5.96 11.99
C TRP A 184 -4.86 5.06 12.82
N THR A 185 -3.84 5.64 13.47
CA THR A 185 -2.84 4.90 14.25
C THR A 185 -3.48 4.00 15.32
N ASN A 186 -4.54 4.48 15.98
CA ASN A 186 -5.26 3.74 17.03
C ASN A 186 -6.05 2.54 16.48
N GLN A 187 -6.32 2.49 15.18
CA GLN A 187 -7.00 1.39 14.48
C GLN A 187 -6.03 0.48 13.72
N SER A 188 -4.72 0.63 13.94
CA SER A 188 -3.68 -0.08 13.17
C SER A 188 -3.83 -1.60 13.17
N LYS A 189 -4.28 -2.19 14.27
CA LYS A 189 -4.57 -3.64 14.35
C LYS A 189 -5.74 -4.04 13.46
N GLY A 190 -6.85 -3.28 13.51
CA GLY A 190 -8.02 -3.52 12.67
C GLY A 190 -7.71 -3.36 11.18
N ILE A 191 -6.91 -2.34 10.84
CA ILE A 191 -6.42 -2.12 9.47
C ILE A 191 -5.58 -3.30 8.98
N ARG A 192 -4.58 -3.75 9.75
CA ARG A 192 -3.75 -4.91 9.39
C ARG A 192 -4.57 -6.17 9.16
N LYS A 193 -5.54 -6.44 10.05
CA LYS A 193 -6.44 -7.57 9.90
C LYS A 193 -7.25 -7.47 8.61
N PHE A 194 -7.87 -6.32 8.36
CA PHE A 194 -8.66 -6.07 7.16
C PHE A 194 -7.84 -6.23 5.87
N GLU A 195 -6.64 -5.63 5.80
CA GLU A 195 -5.76 -5.76 4.63
C GLU A 195 -5.32 -7.21 4.43
N ASN A 196 -4.96 -7.93 5.49
CA ASN A 196 -4.56 -9.33 5.38
C ASN A 196 -5.69 -10.21 4.85
N GLU A 197 -6.92 -9.98 5.33
CA GLU A 197 -8.11 -10.70 4.85
C GLU A 197 -8.41 -10.38 3.39
N PHE A 198 -8.42 -9.10 3.01
CA PHE A 198 -8.71 -8.69 1.64
C PHE A 198 -7.68 -9.20 0.63
N TRP A 199 -6.39 -9.05 0.95
CA TRP A 199 -5.30 -9.50 0.09
C TRP A 199 -5.04 -11.00 0.16
N GLN A 200 -5.82 -11.74 0.95
CA GLN A 200 -5.65 -13.19 1.13
C GLN A 200 -4.21 -13.54 1.53
N VAL A 201 -3.65 -12.74 2.44
CA VAL A 201 -2.26 -12.89 2.90
C VAL A 201 -2.11 -14.25 3.57
N SER A 202 -1.14 -15.02 3.12
CA SER A 202 -0.87 -16.32 3.73
C SER A 202 -0.17 -16.17 5.09
N ASP A 203 -0.34 -17.16 5.97
CA ASP A 203 0.44 -17.26 7.20
C ASP A 203 1.89 -17.74 6.96
N SER A 204 2.37 -17.70 5.70
CA SER A 204 3.73 -18.11 5.34
C SER A 204 4.78 -17.18 5.96
N ASN A 205 5.38 -17.63 7.06
CA ASN A 205 6.54 -16.97 7.67
C ASN A 205 7.75 -16.91 6.72
N LYS A 206 7.79 -17.76 5.69
CA LYS A 206 8.90 -17.81 4.73
C LYS A 206 8.98 -16.56 3.87
N GLU A 207 7.87 -16.13 3.25
CA GLU A 207 7.88 -14.96 2.35
C GLU A 207 8.10 -13.66 3.12
N ARG A 208 7.52 -13.54 4.33
CA ARG A 208 7.81 -12.41 5.23
C ARG A 208 9.28 -12.35 5.59
N LYS A 209 9.89 -13.49 5.92
CA LYS A 209 11.34 -13.55 6.19
C LYS A 209 12.14 -13.17 4.94
N GLN A 210 11.79 -13.67 3.76
CA GLN A 210 12.47 -13.30 2.51
C GLN A 210 12.35 -11.81 2.19
N LEU A 211 11.20 -11.19 2.50
CA LEU A 211 11.05 -9.73 2.40
C LEU A 211 11.97 -9.01 3.40
N GLY A 212 12.05 -9.48 4.65
CA GLY A 212 12.99 -8.95 5.64
C GLY A 212 14.45 -9.06 5.19
N ASP A 213 14.88 -10.25 4.73
CA ASP A 213 16.23 -10.48 4.21
C ASP A 213 16.54 -9.56 3.00
N LEU A 214 15.54 -9.27 2.16
CA LEU A 214 15.68 -8.37 1.01
C LEU A 214 15.79 -6.91 1.45
N VAL A 215 14.97 -6.49 2.42
CA VAL A 215 15.03 -5.17 3.07
C VAL A 215 16.39 -4.97 3.72
N ASP A 216 16.92 -5.97 4.42
CA ASP A 216 18.24 -5.91 5.03
C ASP A 216 19.35 -5.72 3.99
N ALA A 217 19.26 -6.42 2.86
CA ALA A 217 20.19 -6.25 1.75
C ALA A 217 20.15 -4.82 1.18
N PHE A 218 18.96 -4.23 1.04
CA PHE A 218 18.79 -2.86 0.56
C PHE A 218 19.25 -1.79 1.55
N LEU A 219 19.17 -2.06 2.85
CA LEU A 219 19.59 -1.17 3.93
C LEU A 219 21.08 -1.28 4.28
N ALA A 220 21.76 -2.33 3.83
CA ALA A 220 23.20 -2.47 3.99
C ALA A 220 23.97 -1.52 3.06
N ASP A 221 25.28 -1.37 3.29
CA ASP A 221 26.17 -0.73 2.32
C ASP A 221 26.23 -1.54 1.00
N GLU A 222 26.79 -0.94 -0.05
CA GLU A 222 26.84 -1.55 -1.38
C GLU A 222 27.49 -2.95 -1.42
N THR A 223 28.63 -3.14 -0.73
CA THR A 223 29.37 -4.41 -0.77
C THR A 223 28.60 -5.49 -0.01
N THR A 224 28.15 -5.16 1.19
CA THR A 224 27.38 -6.09 2.03
C THR A 224 26.03 -6.42 1.39
N GLY A 225 25.31 -5.41 0.91
CA GLY A 225 24.00 -5.55 0.29
C GLY A 225 24.04 -6.41 -0.97
N VAL A 226 25.01 -6.19 -1.86
CA VAL A 226 25.17 -7.03 -3.06
C VAL A 226 25.45 -8.49 -2.67
N SER A 227 26.34 -8.73 -1.71
CA SER A 227 26.61 -10.08 -1.19
C SER A 227 25.34 -10.77 -0.65
N MET A 228 24.51 -10.03 0.09
CA MET A 228 23.21 -10.52 0.56
C MET A 228 22.26 -10.82 -0.60
N LEU A 229 22.16 -9.96 -1.61
CA LEU A 229 21.32 -10.18 -2.81
C LEU A 229 21.75 -11.44 -3.58
N ARG A 230 23.05 -11.73 -3.68
CA ARG A 230 23.58 -12.96 -4.30
C ARG A 230 23.09 -14.23 -3.58
N SER A 231 22.88 -14.16 -2.26
CA SER A 231 22.47 -15.33 -1.47
C SER A 231 21.08 -15.86 -1.85
N PHE A 232 20.23 -15.01 -2.45
CA PHE A 232 18.87 -15.39 -2.85
C PHE A 232 18.83 -16.43 -3.98
N THR A 233 19.86 -16.54 -4.82
CA THR A 233 19.67 -17.10 -6.17
C THR A 233 20.42 -18.38 -6.50
N LYS A 234 21.13 -19.02 -5.54
CA LYS A 234 21.77 -20.36 -5.66
C LYS A 234 22.32 -20.65 -7.08
N ASN A 235 23.13 -19.73 -7.63
CA ASN A 235 23.68 -19.80 -8.98
C ASN A 235 22.64 -19.56 -10.11
N LYS A 236 21.97 -18.41 -10.11
CA LYS A 236 21.33 -17.85 -11.32
C LYS A 236 21.78 -16.41 -11.56
N ASP A 237 21.77 -15.97 -12.81
CA ASP A 237 21.85 -14.54 -13.12
C ASP A 237 20.67 -13.82 -12.47
N VAL A 238 20.99 -12.75 -11.74
CA VAL A 238 20.04 -12.03 -10.92
C VAL A 238 19.79 -10.66 -11.52
N TYR A 239 18.53 -10.28 -11.56
CA TYR A 239 18.10 -8.99 -12.04
C TYR A 239 17.38 -8.28 -10.91
N ILE A 240 17.79 -7.07 -10.59
CA ILE A 240 17.20 -6.32 -9.48
C ILE A 240 16.40 -5.17 -10.06
N VAL A 241 15.16 -5.05 -9.61
CA VAL A 241 14.26 -3.95 -9.97
C VAL A 241 13.92 -3.18 -8.72
N VAL A 242 14.19 -1.88 -8.74
CA VAL A 242 13.84 -0.95 -7.65
C VAL A 242 13.07 0.24 -8.20
N HIS A 243 12.14 0.77 -7.40
CA HIS A 243 11.35 1.96 -7.69
C HIS A 243 11.54 3.04 -6.63
N TYR A 244 11.26 4.31 -6.95
CA TYR A 244 11.27 5.41 -5.97
C TYR A 244 10.34 5.19 -4.79
N SER A 245 9.22 4.51 -5.02
CA SER A 245 8.29 4.17 -3.96
C SER A 245 8.80 3.04 -3.04
N ASP A 246 9.73 2.21 -3.50
CA ASP A 246 10.27 1.10 -2.70
C ASP A 246 11.15 1.62 -1.57
N ILE A 247 12.00 2.63 -1.81
CA ILE A 247 12.79 3.24 -0.74
C ILE A 247 11.89 3.89 0.33
N TYR A 248 10.76 4.46 -0.08
CA TYR A 248 9.78 5.01 0.86
C TYR A 248 9.09 3.90 1.67
N LYS A 249 8.68 2.79 1.03
CA LYS A 249 8.12 1.63 1.72
C LYS A 249 9.11 1.05 2.74
N ILE A 250 10.40 0.94 2.38
CA ILE A 250 11.46 0.50 3.29
C ILE A 250 11.56 1.45 4.49
N GLY A 251 11.55 2.77 4.27
CA GLY A 251 11.62 3.74 5.37
C GLY A 251 10.40 3.69 6.30
N VAL A 252 9.22 3.32 5.78
CA VAL A 252 8.02 3.08 6.61
C VAL A 252 8.17 1.80 7.44
N MET A 253 8.80 0.74 6.89
CA MET A 253 9.05 -0.50 7.63
C MET A 253 10.16 -0.34 8.69
N GLU A 254 11.23 0.36 8.34
CA GLU A 254 12.47 0.45 9.10
C GLU A 254 12.89 1.91 9.37
N PRO A 255 12.04 2.73 10.03
CA PRO A 255 12.25 4.17 10.19
C PRO A 255 13.50 4.52 11.01
N ASN A 256 14.02 3.58 11.80
CA ASN A 256 15.25 3.77 12.59
C ASN A 256 16.54 3.50 11.78
N ARG A 257 16.43 2.86 10.61
CA ARG A 257 17.57 2.49 9.75
C ARG A 257 17.62 3.28 8.46
N LEU A 258 16.48 3.82 8.03
CA LEU A 258 16.36 4.63 6.84
C LEU A 258 15.45 5.82 7.09
N GLY A 259 16.06 6.98 7.24
CA GLY A 259 15.39 8.25 7.32
C GLY A 259 15.04 8.79 5.93
N ILE A 260 13.76 8.76 5.59
CA ILE A 260 13.24 9.26 4.31
C ILE A 260 11.92 9.99 4.51
N GLY A 261 11.73 11.08 3.78
CA GLY A 261 10.47 11.79 3.66
C GLY A 261 10.15 12.11 2.22
N PHE A 262 8.96 12.67 2.00
CA PHE A 262 8.59 13.23 0.71
C PHE A 262 7.87 14.56 0.88
N LYS A 263 7.87 15.37 -0.19
CA LYS A 263 7.07 16.58 -0.30
C LYS A 263 6.58 16.76 -1.71
N ASP A 264 5.29 17.09 -1.84
CA ASP A 264 4.68 17.39 -3.12
C ASP A 264 4.77 18.89 -3.43
N PHE A 265 5.08 19.18 -4.68
CA PHE A 265 5.18 20.50 -5.26
C PHE A 265 4.18 20.60 -6.43
N PRO A 266 3.40 21.68 -6.51
CA PRO A 266 2.52 21.89 -7.66
C PRO A 266 3.36 22.11 -8.92
N ASN A 267 3.07 21.34 -9.96
CA ASN A 267 3.68 21.43 -11.27
C ASN A 267 2.77 22.18 -12.23
N GLN A 268 3.02 23.46 -12.50
CA GLN A 268 2.24 24.21 -13.50
C GLN A 268 2.69 23.88 -14.94
N GLY A 269 2.95 22.60 -15.23
CA GLY A 269 3.40 22.11 -16.54
C GLY A 269 4.88 22.37 -16.89
N GLN A 270 5.71 22.82 -15.94
CA GLN A 270 7.14 23.13 -16.17
C GLN A 270 8.05 22.42 -15.15
N THR A 271 8.24 21.12 -15.32
CA THR A 271 9.06 20.28 -14.42
C THR A 271 10.50 20.79 -14.27
N HIS A 272 11.12 21.32 -15.32
CA HIS A 272 12.48 21.89 -15.26
C HIS A 272 12.58 23.19 -14.46
N ALA A 273 11.50 23.99 -14.39
CA ALA A 273 11.47 25.23 -13.61
C ALA A 273 11.34 24.99 -12.10
N LEU A 274 10.97 23.77 -11.69
CA LEU A 274 10.68 23.42 -10.29
C LEU A 274 11.86 22.77 -9.56
N ILE A 275 12.81 22.19 -10.30
CA ILE A 275 14.03 21.61 -9.69
C ILE A 275 14.79 22.62 -8.83
N PRO A 276 14.98 23.90 -9.23
CA PRO A 276 15.60 24.91 -8.37
C PRO A 276 14.82 25.14 -7.06
N HIS A 277 13.49 25.16 -7.11
CA HIS A 277 12.64 25.35 -5.93
C HIS A 277 12.69 24.14 -4.98
N VAL A 278 12.71 22.92 -5.54
CA VAL A 278 12.92 21.70 -4.75
C VAL A 278 14.27 21.76 -4.05
N LYS A 279 15.33 22.12 -4.77
CA LYS A 279 16.68 22.23 -4.23
C LYS A 279 16.75 23.26 -3.09
N GLU A 280 16.23 24.47 -3.31
CA GLU A 280 16.18 25.52 -2.29
C GLU A 280 15.42 25.07 -1.05
N TRP A 281 14.28 24.38 -1.22
CA TRP A 281 13.52 23.85 -0.10
C TRP A 281 14.28 22.76 0.66
N VAL A 282 14.92 21.82 -0.04
CA VAL A 282 15.74 20.74 0.54
C VAL A 282 16.89 21.35 1.38
N GLU A 283 17.64 22.29 0.80
CA GLU A 283 18.76 22.96 1.48
C GLU A 283 18.31 23.76 2.70
N LYS A 284 17.20 24.51 2.58
CA LYS A 284 16.63 25.31 3.68
C LYS A 284 16.18 24.46 4.86
N ASN A 285 15.78 23.21 4.63
CA ASN A 285 15.37 22.27 5.68
C ASN A 285 16.53 21.38 6.17
N GLY A 286 17.77 21.64 5.74
CA GLY A 286 18.96 20.91 6.18
C GLY A 286 19.11 19.51 5.56
N TYR A 287 18.30 19.17 4.56
CA TYR A 287 18.44 17.93 3.81
C TYR A 287 19.50 18.09 2.72
N THR A 288 20.21 17.01 2.42
CA THR A 288 21.36 17.05 1.49
C THR A 288 21.29 15.96 0.42
N SER A 289 20.29 15.09 0.49
CA SER A 289 20.01 14.08 -0.53
C SER A 289 18.54 14.13 -0.92
N TYR A 290 18.26 14.29 -2.20
CA TYR A 290 16.92 14.25 -2.75
C TYR A 290 16.88 13.66 -4.16
N LEU A 291 15.73 13.10 -4.53
CA LEU A 291 15.35 12.75 -5.90
C LEU A 291 13.96 13.33 -6.20
N VAL A 292 13.66 13.47 -7.49
CA VAL A 292 12.42 14.09 -7.96
C VAL A 292 11.68 13.12 -8.87
N GLU A 293 10.42 12.86 -8.53
CA GLU A 293 9.48 12.07 -9.31
C GLU A 293 8.36 12.96 -9.84
N ARG A 294 7.96 12.78 -11.10
CA ARG A 294 6.75 13.39 -11.63
C ARG A 294 5.59 12.42 -11.42
N LEU A 295 4.67 12.73 -10.50
CA LEU A 295 3.51 11.89 -10.23
C LEU A 295 2.46 12.01 -11.34
N ASP A 296 2.19 13.24 -11.77
CA ASP A 296 1.27 13.53 -12.86
C ASP A 296 1.65 14.83 -13.59
N LYS A 297 0.73 15.36 -14.40
CA LYS A 297 0.95 16.61 -15.12
C LYS A 297 1.10 17.82 -14.19
N ASP A 298 0.47 17.78 -13.02
CA ASP A 298 0.23 18.89 -12.10
C ASP A 298 0.96 18.74 -10.76
N VAL A 299 1.64 17.62 -10.51
CA VAL A 299 2.33 17.33 -9.24
C VAL A 299 3.69 16.68 -9.47
N ILE A 300 4.68 17.20 -8.75
CA ILE A 300 6.02 16.62 -8.59
C ILE A 300 6.22 16.26 -7.13
N ARG A 301 6.75 15.07 -6.87
CA ARG A 301 7.15 14.61 -5.54
C ARG A 301 8.66 14.64 -5.42
N ALA A 302 9.17 15.34 -4.41
CA ALA A 302 10.57 15.23 -4.01
C ALA A 302 10.66 14.23 -2.85
N TYR A 303 11.42 13.16 -3.03
CA TYR A 303 11.84 12.29 -1.92
C TYR A 303 13.17 12.81 -1.39
N PHE A 304 13.33 12.84 -0.07
CA PHE A 304 14.55 13.34 0.57
C PHE A 304 14.98 12.44 1.72
N LEU A 305 16.28 12.23 1.86
CA LEU A 305 16.84 11.49 2.99
C LEU A 305 17.08 12.44 4.15
N THR A 306 16.73 12.01 5.36
CA THR A 306 16.73 12.87 6.55
C THR A 306 18.05 12.84 7.31
N ASP A 307 18.95 11.92 6.98
CA ASP A 307 20.26 11.75 7.61
C ASP A 307 21.32 11.27 6.61
N ASN A 308 22.59 11.33 7.01
CA ASN A 308 23.71 10.94 6.15
C ASN A 308 23.84 9.43 5.99
N SER A 309 23.61 8.64 7.04
CA SER A 309 23.70 7.17 6.97
C SER A 309 22.76 6.56 5.94
N SER A 310 21.57 7.14 5.78
CA SER A 310 20.59 6.76 4.77
C SER A 310 21.15 6.83 3.34
N LYS A 311 22.09 7.73 3.05
CA LYS A 311 22.73 7.87 1.72
C LYS A 311 23.64 6.70 1.38
N ASP A 312 24.21 6.06 2.40
CA ASP A 312 25.20 4.99 2.23
C ASP A 312 24.53 3.64 1.96
N THR A 313 23.22 3.54 2.19
CA THR A 313 22.42 2.34 1.91
C THR A 313 22.43 1.99 0.42
N LEU A 314 22.40 0.69 0.12
CA LEU A 314 22.40 0.20 -1.26
C LEU A 314 21.20 0.75 -2.04
N ILE A 315 20.00 0.77 -1.46
CA ILE A 315 18.81 1.29 -2.15
C ILE A 315 18.94 2.77 -2.51
N ALA A 316 19.55 3.60 -1.65
CA ALA A 316 19.77 5.01 -1.94
C ALA A 316 20.79 5.19 -3.08
N LYS A 317 21.81 4.33 -3.16
CA LYS A 317 22.79 4.34 -4.25
C LYS A 317 22.23 3.82 -5.59
N MET A 318 21.23 2.94 -5.55
CA MET A 318 20.54 2.38 -6.72
C MET A 318 19.46 3.31 -7.31
N LEU A 319 19.18 4.44 -6.67
CA LEU A 319 18.18 5.40 -7.12
C LEU A 319 18.83 6.76 -7.37
N PRO A 320 18.30 7.61 -8.27
CA PRO A 320 18.97 8.83 -8.75
C PRO A 320 18.85 9.99 -7.75
N PHE A 321 19.25 9.76 -6.51
CA PHE A 321 19.47 10.85 -5.57
C PHE A 321 20.63 11.71 -6.07
N ASN A 322 20.56 13.03 -5.86
CA ASN A 322 21.64 13.97 -6.18
C ASN A 322 22.98 13.64 -5.47
N SER A 323 22.97 12.77 -4.46
CA SER A 323 24.13 12.28 -3.71
C SER A 323 24.70 10.95 -4.25
N SER A 324 24.10 10.39 -5.30
CA SER A 324 24.40 9.05 -5.82
C SER A 324 24.67 9.05 -7.32
N ASN A 325 25.26 7.97 -7.83
CA ASN A 325 25.39 7.73 -9.27
C ASN A 325 25.03 6.27 -9.58
N PRO A 326 23.74 5.99 -9.85
CA PRO A 326 23.28 4.60 -9.98
C PRO A 326 23.86 3.86 -11.20
N ALA A 327 24.40 4.59 -12.18
CA ALA A 327 25.08 3.99 -13.32
C ALA A 327 26.53 3.53 -13.03
N ARG A 328 27.07 3.80 -11.83
CA ARG A 328 28.46 3.51 -11.46
C ARG A 328 28.60 2.68 -10.18
N LEU A 329 27.66 1.77 -9.95
CA LEU A 329 27.80 0.76 -8.91
C LEU A 329 28.86 -0.28 -9.31
N GLN A 330 29.58 -0.83 -8.34
CA GLN A 330 30.75 -1.68 -8.57
C GLN A 330 30.37 -3.04 -9.18
N GLU A 331 29.37 -3.70 -8.58
CA GLU A 331 28.94 -5.05 -8.99
C GLU A 331 27.59 -5.07 -9.72
N LEU A 332 26.82 -3.98 -9.63
CA LEU A 332 25.51 -3.84 -10.26
C LEU A 332 25.63 -3.06 -11.55
N ARG A 333 25.30 -3.71 -12.67
CA ARG A 333 25.27 -3.05 -13.98
C ARG A 333 23.85 -2.60 -14.29
N LEU A 334 23.64 -1.29 -14.41
CA LEU A 334 22.38 -0.73 -14.89
C LEU A 334 22.10 -1.22 -16.31
N LEU A 335 20.95 -1.86 -16.51
CA LEU A 335 20.48 -2.31 -17.82
C LEU A 335 19.57 -1.29 -18.45
N ALA A 336 18.64 -0.74 -17.66
CA ALA A 336 17.64 0.17 -18.16
C ALA A 336 16.96 0.98 -17.04
N GLN A 337 16.35 2.09 -17.45
CA GLN A 337 15.56 2.98 -16.61
C GLN A 337 14.26 3.33 -17.34
N TYR A 338 13.12 3.18 -16.66
CA TYR A 338 11.80 3.51 -17.22
C TYR A 338 10.91 4.12 -16.15
N GLY A 339 10.49 5.37 -16.36
CA GLY A 339 9.73 6.11 -15.35
C GLY A 339 10.49 6.15 -14.02
N GLY A 340 9.84 5.67 -12.95
CA GLY A 340 10.48 5.53 -11.64
C GLY A 340 11.29 4.24 -11.41
N TYR A 341 11.31 3.30 -12.35
CA TYR A 341 11.98 2.00 -12.21
C TYR A 341 13.43 1.99 -12.72
N TRP A 342 14.29 1.31 -11.97
CA TRP A 342 15.69 1.07 -12.28
C TRP A 342 15.97 -0.44 -12.27
N VAL A 343 16.50 -0.95 -13.40
CA VAL A 343 16.73 -2.38 -13.63
C VAL A 343 18.22 -2.66 -13.72
N TYR A 344 18.73 -3.52 -12.84
CA TYR A 344 20.14 -3.88 -12.73
C TYR A 344 20.33 -5.35 -13.05
N SER A 345 21.44 -5.70 -13.71
CA SER A 345 21.98 -7.07 -13.68
C SER A 345 23.04 -7.17 -12.59
N LEU A 346 22.95 -8.25 -11.84
CA LEU A 346 23.99 -8.76 -10.96
C LEU A 346 24.51 -10.07 -11.56
N PRO A 347 25.56 -10.00 -12.40
CA PRO A 347 26.10 -11.19 -13.07
C PRO A 347 26.65 -12.16 -12.03
N MET A 348 26.64 -13.46 -12.32
CA MET A 348 27.38 -14.42 -11.51
C MET A 348 28.85 -14.01 -11.36
N ASP A 349 29.41 -14.21 -10.16
CA ASP A 349 30.86 -14.09 -9.99
C ASP A 349 31.55 -15.11 -10.90
N SER A 350 32.29 -14.61 -11.88
CA SER A 350 33.11 -15.41 -12.79
C SER A 350 34.38 -15.97 -12.12
N ASN A 351 34.60 -15.68 -10.84
CA ASN A 351 35.69 -16.22 -10.03
C ASN A 351 35.19 -17.35 -9.13
N LYS A 352 35.03 -18.55 -9.70
CA LYS A 352 35.14 -19.81 -8.97
C LYS A 352 35.96 -20.81 -9.76
#